data_AF-A0A4Q2RLJ7-F1
#
_entry.id   AF-A0A4Q2RLJ7-F1
#
_cell.length_a   1.000
_cell.length_b   1.000
_cell.length_c   1.000
_cell.angle_alpha   90.00
_cell.angle_beta   90.00
_cell.angle_gamma   90.00
#
_symmetry.space_group_name_H-M   'P 1'
#
loop_
_entity.id
_entity.type
_entity.pdbx_description
1 polymer ?
#
loop_
_entity_poly.entity_id
_entity_poly.type
_entity_poly.pdbx_seq_one_letter_code
_entity_poly.pdbx_strand_id
1 'polypeptide(L)'
;MNLHDWIDELADVLDVETELDEALILDLARVAAHEVQKTAAPITTYLLGFAAGAGDLDPEKVERLAARAQALAENWDRPADAPDPDDVDDDVPDDSTVDHSTDRYED
;
A
#
# COMPACT_ATOMS: atom_id res chain seq x y z
N MET A 1 15.63 -1.67 -15.92
CA MET A 1 15.49 -1.59 -14.46
C MET A 1 14.04 -1.88 -14.15
N ASN A 2 13.77 -3.14 -13.82
CA ASN A 2 12.48 -3.62 -13.33
C ASN A 2 12.49 -3.58 -11.78
N LEU A 3 11.39 -3.98 -11.14
CA LEU A 3 11.29 -3.99 -9.68
C LEU A 3 12.26 -4.99 -9.01
N HIS A 4 12.47 -6.16 -9.61
CA HIS A 4 13.43 -7.16 -9.12
C HIS A 4 14.86 -6.58 -9.08
N ASP A 5 15.31 -5.93 -10.17
CA ASP A 5 16.63 -5.31 -10.25
C ASP A 5 16.83 -4.27 -9.13
N TRP A 6 15.77 -3.50 -8.83
CA TRP A 6 15.80 -2.50 -7.75
C TRP A 6 15.86 -3.15 -6.36
N ILE A 7 15.13 -4.24 -6.15
CA ILE A 7 15.12 -4.96 -4.87
C ILE A 7 16.49 -5.57 -4.59
N ASP A 8 17.12 -6.18 -5.61
CA ASP A 8 18.47 -6.74 -5.51
C ASP A 8 19.50 -5.65 -5.17
N GLU A 9 19.49 -4.53 -5.90
CA GLU A 9 20.39 -3.39 -5.60
C GLU A 9 20.17 -2.80 -4.20
N LEU A 10 18.91 -2.73 -3.75
CA LEU A 10 18.57 -2.22 -2.43
C LEU A 10 19.02 -3.19 -1.32
N ALA A 11 18.87 -4.51 -1.52
CA ALA A 11 19.33 -5.53 -0.59
C ALA A 11 20.85 -5.45 -0.40
N ASP A 12 21.60 -5.28 -1.49
CA ASP A 12 23.05 -5.07 -1.46
C ASP A 12 23.43 -3.80 -0.67
N VAL A 13 22.73 -2.68 -0.90
CA VAL A 13 22.99 -1.42 -0.18
C VAL A 13 22.70 -1.53 1.32
N LEU A 14 21.71 -2.33 1.70
CA LEU A 14 21.30 -2.50 3.09
C LEU A 14 22.02 -3.66 3.81
N ASP A 15 22.85 -4.43 3.11
CA ASP A 15 23.53 -5.63 3.63
C ASP A 15 22.51 -6.65 4.18
N VAL A 16 21.46 -6.91 3.40
CA VAL A 16 20.37 -7.84 3.75
C VAL A 16 20.39 -9.06 2.84
N GLU A 17 20.66 -10.22 3.41
CA GLU A 17 20.52 -11.52 2.74
C GLU A 17 19.15 -12.12 3.08
N THR A 18 18.13 -11.87 2.24
CA THR A 18 16.78 -12.42 2.46
C THR A 18 16.13 -12.84 1.14
N GLU A 19 15.40 -13.97 1.16
CA GLU A 19 14.45 -14.31 0.11
C GLU A 19 13.15 -13.53 0.37
N LEU A 20 12.83 -12.57 -0.51
CA LEU A 20 11.64 -11.74 -0.39
C LEU A 20 10.55 -12.24 -1.35
N ASP A 21 9.39 -12.62 -0.81
CA ASP A 21 8.20 -12.89 -1.61
C ASP A 21 7.50 -11.56 -1.95
N GLU A 22 7.81 -11.03 -3.13
CA GLU A 22 7.27 -9.75 -3.59
C GLU A 22 5.74 -9.74 -3.69
N ALA A 23 5.15 -10.84 -4.16
CA ALA A 23 3.71 -10.93 -4.34
C ALA A 23 2.99 -10.85 -3.00
N LEU A 24 3.48 -11.62 -2.00
CA LEU A 24 2.97 -11.59 -0.64
C LEU A 24 3.01 -10.18 -0.03
N ILE A 25 4.16 -9.49 -0.16
CA ILE A 25 4.34 -8.15 0.42
C ILE A 25 3.43 -7.13 -0.26
N LEU A 26 3.35 -7.15 -1.59
CA LEU A 26 2.54 -6.20 -2.36
C LEU A 26 1.03 -6.43 -2.15
N ASP A 27 0.59 -7.68 -2.04
CA ASP A 27 -0.81 -7.98 -1.76
C ASP A 27 -1.19 -7.60 -0.33
N LEU A 28 -0.34 -7.86 0.67
CA LEU A 28 -0.58 -7.40 2.04
C LEU A 28 -0.65 -5.87 2.12
N ALA A 29 0.25 -5.17 1.44
CA ALA A 29 0.22 -3.71 1.35
C ALA A 29 -1.11 -3.22 0.76
N ARG A 30 -1.57 -3.86 -0.33
CA ARG A 30 -2.85 -3.54 -0.98
C ARG A 30 -4.02 -3.72 -0.02
N VAL A 31 -4.10 -4.84 0.69
CA VAL A 31 -5.18 -5.08 1.67
C VAL A 31 -5.17 -4.01 2.75
N ALA A 32 -4.01 -3.74 3.35
CA ALA A 32 -3.89 -2.72 4.39
C ALA A 32 -4.32 -1.32 3.90
N ALA A 33 -3.94 -0.95 2.66
CA ALA A 33 -4.33 0.32 2.07
C ALA A 33 -5.86 0.47 1.93
N HIS A 34 -6.54 -0.60 1.49
CA HIS A 34 -7.97 -0.57 1.25
C HIS A 34 -8.78 -0.66 2.55
N GLU A 35 -8.48 -1.67 3.37
CA GLU A 35 -9.29 -2.00 4.55
C GLU A 35 -9.02 -1.05 5.73
N VAL A 36 -7.78 -0.56 5.90
CA VAL A 36 -7.39 0.25 7.07
C VAL A 36 -7.32 1.74 6.74
N GLN A 37 -6.41 2.16 5.86
CA GLN A 37 -6.29 3.49 5.22
C GLN A 37 -5.09 3.49 4.27
N LYS A 38 -5.01 4.41 3.30
CA LYS A 38 -3.93 4.39 2.28
C LYS A 38 -2.52 4.35 2.88
N THR A 39 -2.27 5.09 3.96
CA THR A 39 -0.96 5.12 4.64
C THR A 39 -0.64 3.85 5.44
N ALA A 40 -1.60 2.94 5.63
CA ALA A 40 -1.37 1.67 6.31
C ALA A 40 -0.51 0.70 5.50
N ALA A 41 -0.47 0.81 4.17
CA ALA A 41 0.38 -0.02 3.31
C ALA A 41 1.86 -0.02 3.74
N PRO A 42 2.58 1.13 3.71
CA PRO A 42 3.99 1.17 4.08
C PRO A 42 4.23 0.86 5.57
N ILE A 43 3.28 1.20 6.45
CA ILE A 43 3.39 0.91 7.89
C ILE A 43 3.31 -0.60 8.13
N THR A 44 2.38 -1.28 7.46
CA THR A 44 2.16 -2.73 7.61
C THR A 44 3.36 -3.52 7.12
N THR A 45 3.89 -3.20 5.93
CA THR A 45 5.04 -3.92 5.38
C THR A 45 6.32 -3.66 6.17
N TYR A 46 6.53 -2.43 6.67
CA TYR A 46 7.64 -2.13 7.57
C TYR A 46 7.58 -2.97 8.85
N LEU A 47 6.41 -3.05 9.50
CA LEU A 47 6.24 -3.84 10.73
C LEU A 47 6.40 -5.35 10.49
N LEU A 48 5.91 -5.86 9.35
CA LEU A 48 6.12 -7.26 8.97
C LEU A 48 7.62 -7.57 8.79
N GLY A 49 8.33 -6.73 8.03
CA GLY A 49 9.78 -6.87 7.84
C GLY A 49 10.57 -6.74 9.14
N PHE A 50 10.20 -5.79 10.00
CA PHE A 50 10.80 -5.63 11.32
C PHE A 50 10.59 -6.88 12.20
N ALA A 51 9.37 -7.44 12.23
CA ALA A 51 9.07 -8.64 12.99
C ALA A 51 9.81 -9.87 12.45
N ALA A 52 9.96 -9.98 11.12
CA ALA A 52 10.72 -11.04 10.49
C ALA A 52 12.20 -11.00 10.90
N GLY A 53 12.85 -9.83 10.80
CA GLY A 53 14.24 -9.66 11.18
C GLY A 53 14.49 -9.78 12.69
N ALA A 54 13.59 -9.25 13.53
CA ALA A 54 13.72 -9.35 14.98
C ALA A 54 13.51 -10.77 15.52
N GLY A 55 12.75 -11.60 14.79
CA GLY A 55 12.41 -12.97 15.19
C GLY A 55 13.27 -14.06 14.56
N ASP A 56 14.19 -13.72 13.65
CA ASP A 56 14.92 -14.67 12.80
C ASP A 56 13.97 -15.71 12.17
N LEU A 57 12.92 -15.18 11.52
CA LEU A 57 11.82 -16.00 11.02
C LEU A 57 12.17 -16.62 9.67
N ASP A 58 11.86 -17.91 9.53
CA ASP A 58 11.85 -18.57 8.23
C ASP A 58 10.68 -18.05 7.35
N PRO A 59 10.74 -18.26 6.02
CA PRO A 59 9.71 -17.79 5.09
C PRO A 59 8.29 -18.24 5.48
N GLU A 60 8.13 -19.49 5.95
CA GLU A 60 6.83 -20.01 6.36
C GLU A 60 6.23 -19.24 7.57
N LYS A 61 7.07 -18.84 8.53
CA LYS A 61 6.64 -18.00 9.65
C LYS A 61 6.30 -16.57 9.19
N VAL A 62 7.00 -16.03 8.20
CA VAL A 62 6.68 -14.73 7.60
C VAL A 62 5.30 -14.77 6.93
N GLU A 63 5.02 -15.80 6.13
CA GLU A 63 3.70 -16.02 5.52
C GLU A 63 2.58 -16.07 6.57
N ARG A 64 2.79 -16.80 7.67
CA ARG A 64 1.80 -16.87 8.77
C ARG A 64 1.58 -15.52 9.45
N LEU A 65 2.64 -14.71 9.61
CA LEU A 65 2.51 -13.35 10.15
C LEU A 65 1.79 -12.43 9.18
N ALA A 66 2.10 -12.52 7.88
CA ALA A 66 1.40 -11.78 6.84
C ALA A 66 -0.09 -12.13 6.82
N ALA A 67 -0.45 -13.41 6.89
CA ALA A 67 -1.84 -13.87 6.98
C ALA A 67 -2.56 -13.32 8.22
N ARG A 68 -1.86 -13.23 9.37
CA ARG A 68 -2.42 -12.63 10.58
C ARG A 68 -2.62 -11.11 10.45
N ALA A 69 -1.69 -10.41 9.80
CA ALA A 69 -1.80 -8.98 9.53
C ALA A 69 -2.93 -8.69 8.54
N GLN A 70 -3.07 -9.51 7.50
CA GLN A 70 -4.17 -9.45 6.54
C GLN A 70 -5.51 -9.63 7.24
N ALA A 71 -5.67 -10.69 8.04
CA ALA A 71 -6.91 -10.92 8.77
C ALA A 71 -7.25 -9.78 9.75
N LEU A 72 -6.23 -9.11 10.33
CA LEU A 72 -6.45 -7.92 11.16
C LEU A 72 -6.97 -6.75 10.33
N ALA A 73 -6.40 -6.51 9.15
CA ALA A 73 -6.84 -5.45 8.25
C ALA A 73 -8.27 -5.70 7.74
N GLU A 74 -8.60 -6.92 7.30
CA GLU A 74 -9.93 -7.28 6.78
C GLU A 74 -11.04 -7.19 7.84
N ASN A 75 -10.71 -7.34 9.12
CA ASN A 75 -11.65 -7.19 10.23
C ASN A 75 -11.53 -5.83 10.92
N TRP A 76 -10.88 -4.85 10.27
CA TRP A 76 -10.73 -3.52 10.83
C TRP A 76 -12.05 -2.75 10.69
N ASP A 77 -12.78 -2.61 11.79
CA ASP A 77 -13.99 -1.79 11.87
C ASP A 77 -13.63 -0.30 11.71
N ARG A 78 -13.51 0.16 10.45
CA ARG A 78 -13.36 1.59 10.16
C ARG A 78 -14.67 2.30 10.51
N PRO A 79 -14.65 3.36 11.35
CA PRO A 79 -15.83 4.21 11.52
C PRO A 79 -16.27 4.76 10.17
N ALA A 80 -17.56 4.65 9.84
CA ALA A 80 -18.09 5.11 8.56
C ALA A 80 -17.81 6.59 8.26
N ASP A 81 -17.58 7.39 9.31
CA ASP A 81 -17.31 8.83 9.24
C ASP A 81 -15.83 9.19 9.42
N ALA A 82 -14.91 8.22 9.28
CA ALA A 82 -13.48 8.53 9.30
C ALA A 82 -13.15 9.40 8.07
N PRO A 83 -12.59 10.61 8.25
CA PRO A 83 -12.24 11.48 7.12
C PRO A 83 -11.23 10.76 6.23
N ASP A 84 -11.53 10.65 4.93
CA ASP A 84 -10.56 10.14 3.97
C ASP A 84 -9.43 11.18 3.86
N PRO A 85 -8.18 10.83 4.18
CA PRO A 85 -7.06 11.77 4.15
C PRO A 85 -6.78 12.33 2.74
N ASP A 86 -7.33 11.71 1.69
CA ASP A 86 -7.22 12.19 0.31
C ASP A 86 -8.53 12.81 -0.22
N ASP A 87 -9.58 12.89 0.60
CA ASP A 87 -10.75 13.72 0.32
C ASP A 87 -10.37 15.16 0.65
N VAL A 88 -9.58 15.72 -0.26
CA VAL A 88 -9.39 17.17 -0.33
C VAL A 88 -10.75 17.75 -0.70
N ASP A 89 -11.35 18.47 0.26
CA ASP A 89 -12.47 19.39 0.01
C ASP A 89 -11.93 20.59 -0.80
N ASP A 90 -11.42 20.29 -2.00
CA ASP A 90 -11.07 21.30 -2.97
C ASP A 90 -12.40 21.87 -3.45
N ASP A 91 -12.66 23.13 -3.11
CA ASP A 91 -13.78 23.90 -3.67
C ASP A 91 -13.76 23.72 -5.19
N VAL A 92 -14.68 22.90 -5.72
CA VAL A 92 -14.81 22.70 -7.16
C VAL A 92 -15.09 24.08 -7.76
N PRO A 93 -14.19 24.62 -8.61
CA PRO A 93 -14.41 25.92 -9.21
C PRO A 93 -15.73 25.91 -9.97
N ASP A 94 -16.53 26.97 -9.81
CA ASP A 94 -17.77 27.13 -10.56
C ASP A 94 -17.45 27.31 -12.06
N ASP A 95 -17.49 26.19 -12.77
CA ASP A 95 -17.21 26.12 -14.21
C ASP A 95 -18.41 26.58 -15.06
N SER A 96 -19.48 27.10 -14.46
CA SER A 96 -20.64 27.64 -15.19
C SER A 96 -20.31 28.83 -16.10
N THR A 97 -19.14 29.43 -15.91
CA THR A 97 -18.63 30.54 -16.73
C THR A 97 -17.72 30.08 -17.88
N VAL A 98 -17.38 28.79 -17.95
CA VAL A 98 -16.56 28.24 -19.03
C VAL A 98 -17.41 28.01 -20.27
N ASP A 99 -16.94 28.58 -21.38
CA ASP A 99 -17.60 28.50 -22.68
C ASP A 99 -17.21 27.21 -23.41
N HIS A 100 -18.07 26.20 -23.28
CA HIS A 100 -17.95 24.92 -23.98
C HIS A 100 -18.44 24.97 -25.45
N SER A 101 -18.84 26.14 -25.97
CA SER A 101 -19.40 26.23 -27.33
C SER A 101 -18.40 25.87 -28.45
N THR A 102 -17.11 25.86 -28.13
CA THR A 102 -16.04 25.45 -29.05
C THR A 102 -15.57 24.02 -28.87
N ASP A 103 -16.08 23.30 -27.86
CA ASP A 103 -15.70 21.91 -27.63
C ASP A 103 -16.24 21.04 -28.77
N ARG A 104 -15.32 20.54 -29.59
CA ARG A 104 -15.65 19.59 -30.65
C ARG A 104 -15.54 18.20 -30.07
N TYR A 105 -16.66 17.50 -29.97
CA TYR A 105 -16.64 16.06 -29.83
C TYR A 105 -16.09 15.48 -31.14
N GLU A 106 -14.93 14.83 -31.06
CA GLU A 106 -14.43 14.00 -32.16
C GLU A 106 -15.25 12.69 -32.15
N ASP A 107 -16.05 12.47 -33.19
CA ASP A 107 -16.75 11.19 -33.49
C ASP A 107 -15.77 10.10 -33.95
#